data_AF-A0A0F7H1M4-F1
#
_entry.id   AF-A0A0F7H1M4-F1
#
_cell.length_a   1.000
_cell.length_b   1.000
_cell.length_c   1.000
_cell.angle_alpha   90.00
_cell.angle_beta   90.00
_cell.angle_gamma   90.00
#
_symmetry.space_group_name_H-M   'P 1'
#
loop_
_entity.id
_entity.type
_entity.pdbx_description
1 polymer ?
#
loop_
_entity_poly.entity_id
_entity_poly.type
_entity_poly.pdbx_seq_one_letter_code
_entity_poly.pdbx_strand_id
1 'polypeptide(L)'
;MAVSSAAAVSLSPRNFPPAKINSPTFTKSSWSKPSPRFISTIRNSSDPTTSPTTTSDLGIEVPEGPPSLINALNVERAMRGLPITDIDYYGLLGLPMSCRSEEVIAGAYKTKVEDVLSQGLDEEEVSSKLELLKEAYRVLSSAQERRLYDWSLSRSENPDRYSWPFEVDDTITSQGDPPPQEPEDFGPTRLVGYGFLAWVILSFVMSTILNNL
;
A
#
# COMPACT_ATOMS: atom_id res chain seq x y z
N MET A 1 62.82 4.11 52.39
CA MET A 1 61.44 3.79 52.83
C MET A 1 60.47 4.75 52.15
N ALA A 2 59.23 4.31 51.94
CA ALA A 2 58.11 4.95 51.23
C ALA A 2 58.08 4.71 49.70
N VAL A 3 57.57 3.53 49.37
CA VAL A 3 56.89 3.18 48.12
C VAL A 3 55.57 3.95 48.01
N SER A 4 55.25 4.50 46.84
CA SER A 4 53.88 4.88 46.49
C SER A 4 53.54 4.44 45.08
N SER A 5 52.39 3.80 45.01
CA SER A 5 51.90 2.87 43.99
C SER A 5 51.31 3.61 42.78
N ALA A 6 51.62 3.14 41.57
CA ALA A 6 50.94 3.54 40.35
C ALA A 6 49.81 2.54 40.05
N ALA A 7 48.55 3.02 40.09
CA ALA A 7 47.39 2.21 39.77
C ALA A 7 47.23 2.08 38.25
N ALA A 8 47.49 0.89 37.71
CA ALA A 8 47.14 0.52 36.34
C ALA A 8 45.71 -0.03 36.32
N VAL A 9 44.80 0.68 35.67
CA VAL A 9 43.43 0.21 35.40
C VAL A 9 43.51 -0.86 34.31
N SER A 10 43.30 -2.11 34.70
CA SER A 10 43.23 -3.27 33.81
C SER A 10 41.86 -3.31 33.14
N LEU A 11 41.81 -3.03 31.83
CA LEU A 11 40.63 -3.29 31.01
C LEU A 11 40.66 -4.76 30.57
N SER A 12 39.72 -5.53 31.10
CA SER A 12 39.53 -6.94 30.79
C SER A 12 39.02 -7.11 29.34
N PRO A 13 39.60 -8.01 28.51
CA PRO A 13 39.08 -8.28 27.17
C PRO A 13 37.73 -9.00 27.27
N ARG A 14 36.69 -8.36 26.75
CA ARG A 14 35.35 -8.96 26.62
C ARG A 14 35.40 -10.02 25.51
N ASN A 15 35.39 -11.29 25.89
CA ASN A 15 35.21 -12.42 24.99
C ASN A 15 33.84 -12.32 24.29
N PHE A 16 33.85 -12.03 22.99
CA PHE A 16 32.69 -12.22 22.14
C PHE A 16 32.71 -13.66 21.58
N PRO A 17 31.63 -14.44 21.68
CA PRO A 17 31.56 -15.74 21.04
C PRO A 17 31.56 -15.56 19.50
N PRO A 18 32.22 -16.45 18.74
CA PRO A 18 32.25 -16.34 17.28
C PRO A 18 30.84 -16.52 16.70
N ALA A 19 30.46 -15.58 15.84
CA ALA A 19 29.25 -15.67 15.03
C ALA A 19 29.32 -16.90 14.11
N LYS A 20 28.31 -17.76 14.18
CA LYS A 20 28.12 -18.85 13.21
C LYS A 20 27.75 -18.24 11.86
N ILE A 21 28.71 -18.22 10.94
CA ILE A 21 28.49 -17.94 9.53
C ILE A 21 27.82 -19.18 8.94
N ASN A 22 26.50 -19.14 8.80
CA ASN A 22 25.79 -20.10 7.97
C ASN A 22 25.89 -19.59 6.51
N SER A 23 26.76 -20.21 5.71
CA SER A 23 26.74 -20.02 4.27
C SER A 23 25.63 -20.89 3.66
N PRO A 24 24.71 -20.34 2.84
CA PRO A 24 23.91 -21.17 1.98
C PRO A 24 24.67 -21.43 0.68
N THR A 25 24.99 -22.70 0.48
CA THR A 25 25.55 -23.31 -0.71
C THR A 25 24.66 -23.03 -1.94
N PHE A 26 25.29 -22.60 -3.03
CA PHE A 26 24.66 -22.38 -4.33
C PHE A 26 24.24 -23.72 -4.95
N THR A 27 22.98 -24.11 -4.76
CA THR A 27 22.38 -25.27 -5.45
C THR A 27 21.72 -24.82 -6.75
N LYS A 28 22.24 -25.35 -7.87
CA LYS A 28 21.65 -25.24 -9.20
C LYS A 28 20.41 -26.14 -9.33
N SER A 29 19.51 -25.70 -10.21
CA SER A 29 18.44 -26.42 -10.92
C SER A 29 17.08 -26.54 -10.22
N SER A 30 16.08 -25.88 -10.81
CA SER A 30 15.09 -26.57 -11.65
C SER A 30 14.25 -25.54 -12.41
N TRP A 31 14.14 -25.71 -13.72
CA TRP A 31 13.26 -24.95 -14.62
C TRP A 31 11.81 -25.00 -14.12
N SER A 32 11.30 -23.89 -13.62
CA SER A 32 9.86 -23.71 -13.40
C SER A 32 9.19 -23.40 -14.75
N LYS A 33 8.24 -24.26 -15.12
CA LYS A 33 7.42 -24.17 -16.34
C LYS A 33 6.68 -22.83 -16.39
N PRO A 34 6.48 -22.21 -17.57
CA PRO A 34 5.66 -21.02 -17.69
C PRO A 34 4.20 -21.34 -17.38
N SER A 35 3.61 -20.56 -16.46
CA SER A 35 2.17 -20.53 -16.18
C SER A 35 1.38 -20.17 -17.46
N PRO A 36 0.24 -20.81 -17.74
CA PRO A 36 -0.55 -20.50 -18.93
C PRO A 36 -1.14 -19.09 -18.81
N ARG A 37 -0.76 -18.22 -19.74
CA ARG A 37 -1.43 -16.94 -19.98
C ARG A 37 -2.88 -17.22 -20.39
N PHE A 38 -3.84 -16.87 -19.53
CA PHE A 38 -5.23 -16.76 -19.96
C PHE A 38 -5.36 -15.50 -20.83
N ILE A 39 -5.26 -15.68 -22.14
CA ILE A 39 -5.60 -14.64 -23.12
C ILE A 39 -7.10 -14.77 -23.37
N SER A 40 -7.91 -13.91 -22.76
CA SER A 40 -9.31 -13.75 -23.16
C SER A 40 -9.37 -12.86 -24.40
N THR A 41 -9.31 -13.48 -25.58
CA THR A 41 -9.59 -12.78 -26.84
C THR A 41 -11.10 -12.49 -26.90
N ILE A 42 -11.49 -11.25 -26.62
CA ILE A 42 -12.85 -10.78 -26.91
C ILE A 42 -12.95 -10.63 -28.42
N ARG A 43 -13.62 -11.60 -29.07
CA ARG A 43 -13.94 -11.55 -30.50
C ARG A 43 -15.16 -10.66 -30.70
N ASN A 44 -14.93 -9.37 -30.94
CA ASN A 44 -15.96 -8.49 -31.46
C ASN A 44 -16.22 -8.87 -32.93
N SER A 45 -17.47 -9.24 -33.25
CA SER A 45 -17.90 -9.58 -34.60
C SER A 45 -18.51 -8.34 -35.24
N SER A 46 -17.75 -7.63 -36.06
CA SER A 46 -18.25 -6.53 -36.89
C SER A 46 -18.16 -6.91 -38.37
N ASP A 47 -19.32 -7.03 -39.01
CA ASP A 47 -19.45 -7.09 -40.47
C ASP A 47 -19.66 -5.64 -40.99
N PRO A 48 -19.11 -5.25 -42.16
CA PRO A 48 -18.97 -3.84 -42.52
C PRO A 48 -20.14 -3.33 -43.36
N THR A 49 -20.74 -2.21 -42.97
CA THR A 49 -21.41 -1.32 -43.93
C THR A 49 -21.24 0.15 -43.52
N THR A 50 -20.41 0.81 -44.33
CA THR A 50 -20.18 2.24 -44.58
C THR A 50 -21.23 3.25 -44.07
N SER A 51 -20.81 4.05 -43.07
CA SER A 51 -20.98 5.50 -42.74
C SER A 51 -22.08 6.38 -43.41
N PRO A 52 -22.51 7.53 -42.83
CA PRO A 52 -21.86 8.30 -41.75
C PRO A 52 -22.80 8.84 -40.63
N THR A 53 -22.19 9.46 -39.62
CA THR A 53 -22.75 10.46 -38.67
C THR A 53 -22.92 9.97 -37.22
N THR A 54 -21.95 10.40 -36.41
CA THR A 54 -22.06 10.86 -35.02
C THR A 54 -22.82 9.96 -34.03
N THR A 55 -22.08 9.28 -33.16
CA THR A 55 -22.38 9.21 -31.72
C THR A 55 -21.09 8.85 -30.96
N SER A 56 -20.44 9.90 -30.45
CA SER A 56 -19.78 9.94 -29.14
C SER A 56 -18.71 8.90 -28.83
N ASP A 57 -17.55 9.13 -29.42
CA ASP A 57 -16.29 9.17 -28.66
C ASP A 57 -16.49 10.15 -27.49
N LEU A 58 -16.80 9.63 -26.30
CA LEU A 58 -16.76 10.42 -25.07
C LEU A 58 -15.50 9.98 -24.35
N GLY A 59 -14.40 10.60 -24.80
CA GLY A 59 -13.22 10.79 -23.99
C GLY A 59 -13.68 11.22 -22.61
N ILE A 60 -13.42 10.36 -21.63
CA ILE A 60 -13.37 10.77 -20.25
C ILE A 60 -12.10 11.59 -20.17
N GLU A 61 -12.24 12.88 -20.45
CA GLU A 61 -11.25 13.89 -20.12
C GLU A 61 -11.13 13.81 -18.59
N VAL A 62 -10.14 13.04 -18.13
CA VAL A 62 -9.73 12.99 -16.73
C VAL A 62 -9.44 14.45 -16.39
N PRO A 63 -10.15 15.06 -15.43
CA PRO A 63 -9.86 16.43 -15.04
C PRO A 63 -8.36 16.54 -14.79
N GLU A 64 -7.71 17.53 -15.41
CA GLU A 64 -6.30 17.86 -15.18
C GLU A 64 -6.17 18.46 -13.78
N GLY A 65 -6.47 17.62 -12.78
CA GLY A 65 -6.23 17.90 -11.39
C GLY A 65 -4.73 17.95 -11.15
N PRO A 66 -4.30 18.52 -10.01
CA PRO A 66 -2.90 18.49 -9.62
C PRO A 66 -2.39 17.04 -9.70
N PRO A 67 -1.17 16.83 -10.21
CA PRO A 67 -0.65 15.50 -10.46
C PRO A 67 -0.69 14.70 -9.16
N SER A 68 -1.57 13.71 -9.11
CA SER A 68 -1.89 12.93 -7.92
C SER A 68 -1.38 11.52 -8.09
N LEU A 69 -1.07 10.84 -6.98
CA LEU A 69 -0.68 9.41 -7.03
C LEU A 69 -1.76 8.52 -7.67
N ILE A 70 -3.03 8.94 -7.59
CA ILE A 70 -4.18 8.23 -8.13
C ILE A 70 -4.37 8.64 -9.60
N ASN A 71 -3.59 8.03 -10.50
CA ASN A 71 -3.76 8.14 -11.94
C ASN A 71 -4.19 6.78 -12.53
N ALA A 72 -4.83 6.77 -13.70
CA ALA A 72 -5.29 5.58 -14.41
C ALA A 72 -4.18 4.52 -14.55
N LEU A 73 -2.96 4.94 -14.92
CA LEU A 73 -1.80 4.05 -15.02
C LEU A 73 -1.43 3.41 -13.67
N ASN A 74 -1.46 4.21 -12.61
CA ASN A 74 -1.13 3.77 -11.25
C ASN A 74 -2.20 2.82 -10.69
N VAL A 75 -3.47 3.06 -11.02
CA VAL A 75 -4.57 2.15 -10.70
C VAL A 75 -4.41 0.83 -11.45
N GLU A 76 -4.10 0.87 -12.74
CA GLU A 76 -3.89 -0.34 -13.54
C GLU A 76 -2.73 -1.19 -12.99
N ARG A 77 -1.64 -0.54 -12.58
CA ARG A 77 -0.52 -1.20 -11.89
C ARG A 77 -0.95 -1.81 -10.56
N ALA A 78 -1.68 -1.05 -9.74
CA ALA A 78 -2.18 -1.52 -8.45
C ALA A 78 -3.13 -2.72 -8.59
N MET A 79 -3.96 -2.76 -9.64
CA MET A 79 -4.86 -3.88 -9.96
C MET A 79 -4.11 -5.14 -10.41
N ARG A 80 -2.89 -4.99 -10.92
CA ARG A 80 -1.99 -6.12 -11.23
C ARG A 80 -1.17 -6.58 -10.03
N GLY A 81 -1.32 -5.94 -8.88
CA GLY A 81 -0.50 -6.21 -7.70
C GLY A 81 0.93 -5.65 -7.79
N LEU A 82 1.17 -4.71 -8.69
CA LEU A 82 2.45 -4.01 -8.79
C LEU A 82 2.45 -2.76 -7.89
N PRO A 83 3.63 -2.30 -7.42
CA PRO A 83 3.72 -1.04 -6.70
C PRO A 83 3.27 0.11 -7.60
N ILE A 84 2.67 1.13 -6.97
CA ILE A 84 2.10 2.28 -7.68
C ILE A 84 3.21 3.04 -8.43
N THR A 85 4.41 3.10 -7.85
CA THR A 85 5.61 3.68 -8.46
C THR A 85 6.77 2.70 -8.38
N ASP A 86 7.70 2.77 -9.33
CA ASP A 86 8.93 1.98 -9.31
C ASP A 86 10.07 2.66 -8.51
N ILE A 87 9.82 3.89 -8.04
CA ILE A 87 10.80 4.76 -7.38
C ILE A 87 10.65 4.67 -5.87
N ASP A 88 11.78 4.55 -5.16
CA ASP A 88 11.87 4.67 -3.71
C ASP A 88 12.02 6.14 -3.29
N TYR A 89 10.92 6.76 -2.87
CA TYR A 89 10.90 8.16 -2.46
C TYR A 89 11.57 8.41 -1.11
N TYR A 90 11.51 7.44 -0.20
CA TYR A 90 12.22 7.53 1.08
C TYR A 90 13.73 7.47 0.85
N GLY A 91 14.18 6.51 0.02
CA GLY A 91 15.57 6.39 -0.40
C GLY A 91 16.08 7.64 -1.12
N LEU A 92 15.26 8.25 -1.98
CA LEU A 92 15.63 9.48 -2.70
C LEU A 92 15.91 10.65 -1.74
N LEU A 93 15.08 10.80 -0.70
CA LEU A 93 15.29 11.81 0.34
C LEU A 93 16.33 11.40 1.39
N GLY A 94 16.77 10.14 1.40
CA GLY A 94 17.66 9.59 2.43
C GLY A 94 16.96 9.44 3.79
N LEU A 95 15.65 9.25 3.78
CA LEU A 95 14.82 9.07 4.96
C LEU A 95 14.54 7.58 5.21
N PRO A 96 14.42 7.14 6.47
CA PRO A 96 13.86 5.82 6.75
C PRO A 96 12.35 5.84 6.49
N MET A 97 11.77 4.70 6.07
CA MET A 97 10.34 4.56 5.81
C MET A 97 9.46 4.86 7.05
N SER A 98 10.02 4.76 8.27
CA SER A 98 9.34 5.12 9.51
C SER A 98 9.20 6.63 9.73
N CYS A 99 9.87 7.47 8.92
CA CYS A 99 9.81 8.92 9.08
C CYS A 99 8.49 9.49 8.56
N ARG A 100 7.61 9.87 9.50
CA ARG A 100 6.31 10.46 9.19
C ARG A 100 6.22 11.97 9.47
N SER A 101 7.25 12.58 10.06
CA SER A 101 7.26 14.02 10.38
C SER A 101 7.42 14.85 9.11
N GLU A 102 6.43 15.70 8.82
CA GLU A 102 6.44 16.62 7.69
C GLU A 102 7.63 17.59 7.76
N GLU A 103 8.02 18.05 8.95
CA GLU A 103 9.17 18.93 9.15
C GLU A 103 10.49 18.25 8.75
N VAL A 104 10.66 16.98 9.10
CA VAL A 104 11.84 16.19 8.75
C VAL A 104 11.87 15.93 7.24
N ILE A 105 10.71 15.63 6.63
CA ILE A 105 10.58 15.41 5.19
C ILE A 105 10.92 16.70 4.43
N ALA A 106 10.40 17.84 4.86
CA ALA A 106 10.69 19.15 4.27
C ALA A 106 12.15 19.56 4.43
N GLY A 107 12.76 19.25 5.59
CA GLY A 107 14.18 19.46 5.83
C GLY A 107 15.04 18.64 4.87
N ALA A 108 14.77 17.34 4.76
CA ALA A 108 15.51 16.44 3.88
C ALA A 108 15.39 16.83 2.40
N TYR A 109 14.19 17.22 1.95
CA TYR A 109 13.98 17.73 0.60
C TYR A 109 14.87 18.95 0.30
N LYS A 110 14.88 19.95 1.18
CA LYS A 110 15.71 21.15 1.00
C LYS A 110 17.21 20.81 0.93
N THR A 111 17.68 19.94 1.81
CA THR A 111 19.08 19.48 1.80
C THR A 111 19.42 18.78 0.48
N LYS A 112 18.56 17.87 0.00
CA LYS A 112 18.79 17.15 -1.25
C LYS A 112 18.76 18.04 -2.49
N VAL A 113 17.91 19.06 -2.50
CA VAL A 113 17.88 20.05 -3.59
C VAL A 113 19.20 20.82 -3.64
N GLU A 114 19.70 21.29 -2.50
CA GLU A 114 21.00 21.98 -2.43
C GLU A 114 22.15 21.06 -2.85
N ASP A 115 22.13 19.79 -2.41
CA ASP A 115 23.13 18.79 -2.80
C ASP A 115 23.18 18.63 -4.33
N VAL A 116 22.02 18.51 -4.99
CA VAL A 116 21.93 18.37 -6.46
C VAL A 116 22.44 19.62 -7.18
N LEU A 117 22.10 20.81 -6.69
CA LEU A 117 22.58 22.07 -7.26
C LEU A 117 24.09 22.25 -7.10
N SER A 118 24.67 21.74 -6.00
CA SER A 118 26.11 21.82 -5.71
C SER A 118 26.96 20.83 -6.52
N GLN A 119 26.37 19.77 -7.07
CA GLN A 119 27.10 18.69 -7.76
C GLN A 119 27.67 19.09 -9.14
N GLY A 120 27.35 20.28 -9.66
CA GLY A 120 27.91 20.78 -10.93
C GLY A 120 27.61 19.88 -12.14
N LEU A 121 26.44 19.24 -12.12
CA LEU A 121 25.96 18.35 -13.19
C LEU A 121 25.45 19.15 -14.40
N ASP A 122 25.27 18.46 -15.52
CA ASP A 122 24.62 19.03 -16.70
C ASP A 122 23.19 19.47 -16.38
N GLU A 123 22.73 20.56 -17.01
CA GLU A 123 21.44 21.20 -16.72
C GLU A 123 20.25 20.24 -16.84
N GLU A 124 20.30 19.31 -17.79
CA GLU A 124 19.27 18.28 -18.02
C GLU A 124 19.23 17.21 -16.93
N GLU A 125 20.39 16.82 -16.40
CA GLU A 125 20.45 15.88 -15.28
C GLU A 125 19.97 16.53 -13.98
N VAL A 126 20.29 17.82 -13.80
CA VAL A 126 19.82 18.63 -12.67
C VAL A 126 18.30 18.75 -12.72
N SER A 127 17.71 19.13 -13.86
CA SER A 127 16.26 19.29 -13.98
C SER A 127 15.52 17.99 -13.67
N SER A 128 15.97 16.86 -14.24
CA SER A 128 15.37 15.55 -14.00
C SER A 128 15.44 15.12 -12.52
N LYS A 129 16.59 15.31 -11.86
CA LYS A 129 16.73 15.00 -10.43
C LYS A 129 15.86 15.90 -9.55
N LEU A 130 15.74 17.18 -9.89
CA LEU A 130 14.89 18.12 -9.17
C LEU A 130 13.41 17.77 -9.32
N GLU A 131 12.97 17.31 -10.50
CA GLU A 131 11.61 16.81 -10.71
C GLU A 131 11.30 15.59 -9.84
N LEU A 132 12.21 14.62 -9.79
CA LEU A 132 12.08 13.44 -8.93
C LEU A 132 12.02 13.81 -7.44
N LEU A 133 12.86 14.75 -6.99
CA LEU A 133 12.83 15.23 -5.61
C LEU A 133 11.53 15.97 -5.28
N LYS A 134 11.03 16.78 -6.22
CA LYS A 134 9.76 17.49 -6.07
C LYS A 134 8.60 16.51 -5.99
N GLU A 135 8.62 15.46 -6.80
CA GLU A 135 7.64 14.37 -6.73
C GLU A 135 7.73 13.62 -5.39
N ALA A 136 8.92 13.20 -4.96
CA ALA A 136 9.12 12.53 -3.68
C ALA A 136 8.58 13.36 -2.51
N TYR A 137 8.87 14.66 -2.50
CA TYR A 137 8.35 15.57 -1.49
C TYR A 137 6.82 15.70 -1.56
N ARG A 138 6.22 15.83 -2.75
CA ARG A 138 4.76 15.89 -2.91
C ARG A 138 4.09 14.66 -2.30
N VAL A 139 4.57 13.48 -2.64
CA VAL A 139 4.02 12.20 -2.19
C VAL A 139 4.16 12.02 -0.68
N LEU A 140 5.34 12.32 -0.13
CA LEU A 140 5.64 12.08 1.28
C LEU A 140 5.10 13.16 2.23
N SER A 141 4.88 14.39 1.73
CA SER A 141 4.35 15.50 2.53
C SER A 141 2.85 15.39 2.81
N SER A 142 2.07 14.85 1.88
CA SER A 142 0.64 14.63 2.08
C SER A 142 0.38 13.30 2.78
N ALA A 143 -0.32 13.32 3.92
CA ALA A 143 -0.70 12.10 4.63
C ALA A 143 -1.49 11.12 3.75
N GLN A 144 -2.37 11.62 2.88
CA GLN A 144 -3.16 10.78 1.98
C GLN A 144 -2.30 10.11 0.90
N GLU A 145 -1.42 10.87 0.25
CA GLU A 145 -0.56 10.32 -0.81
C GLU A 145 0.48 9.36 -0.23
N ARG A 146 1.08 9.72 0.91
CA ARG A 146 2.02 8.85 1.62
C ARG A 146 1.36 7.54 2.04
N ARG A 147 0.12 7.58 2.55
CA ARG A 147 -0.64 6.36 2.90
C ARG A 147 -0.81 5.43 1.71
N LEU A 148 -1.18 5.97 0.55
CA LEU A 148 -1.31 5.20 -0.69
C LEU A 148 0.02 4.60 -1.12
N TYR A 149 1.10 5.39 -1.01
CA TYR A 149 2.45 4.96 -1.34
C TYR A 149 2.92 3.81 -0.42
N ASP A 150 2.87 4.02 0.89
CA ASP A 150 3.26 3.04 1.91
C ASP A 150 2.44 1.75 1.79
N TRP A 151 1.15 1.87 1.53
CA TRP A 151 0.27 0.73 1.27
C TRP A 151 0.69 -0.07 0.03
N SER A 152 1.07 0.62 -1.05
CA SER A 152 1.53 -0.04 -2.27
C SER A 152 2.83 -0.82 -2.06
N LEU A 153 3.74 -0.27 -1.23
CA LEU A 153 4.97 -0.95 -0.81
C LEU A 153 4.65 -2.20 0.02
N SER A 154 3.82 -2.05 1.06
CA SER A 154 3.40 -3.16 1.94
C SER A 154 2.78 -4.33 1.17
N ARG A 155 1.94 -4.03 0.17
CA ARG A 155 1.32 -5.03 -0.70
C ARG A 155 2.35 -5.73 -1.58
N SER A 156 3.30 -4.98 -2.14
CA SER A 156 4.36 -5.55 -2.99
C SER A 156 5.29 -6.48 -2.21
N GLU A 157 5.50 -6.21 -0.92
CA GLU A 157 6.26 -7.07 0.00
C GLU A 157 5.47 -8.34 0.39
N ASN A 158 4.15 -8.23 0.56
CA ASN A 158 3.28 -9.31 1.04
C ASN A 158 2.11 -9.59 0.07
N PRO A 159 2.32 -10.26 -1.08
CA PRO A 159 1.28 -10.47 -2.09
C PRO A 159 0.16 -11.42 -1.63
N ASP A 160 0.41 -12.29 -0.64
CA ASP A 160 -0.56 -13.29 -0.16
C ASP A 160 -1.57 -12.72 0.83
N ARG A 161 -1.28 -11.57 1.45
CA ARG A 161 -2.13 -10.96 2.48
C ARG A 161 -2.57 -9.57 2.03
N TYR A 162 -3.88 -9.40 1.90
CA TYR A 162 -4.44 -8.07 1.71
C TYR A 162 -4.29 -7.25 2.99
N SER A 163 -3.64 -6.10 2.87
CA SER A 163 -3.59 -5.05 3.90
C SER A 163 -4.44 -3.86 3.44
N TRP A 164 -5.20 -3.26 4.36
CA TRP A 164 -5.90 -2.02 4.06
C TRP A 164 -4.93 -0.82 4.10
N PRO A 165 -5.13 0.25 3.29
CA PRO A 165 -4.27 1.43 3.35
C PRO A 165 -4.15 2.05 4.74
N PHE A 166 -5.24 2.00 5.51
CA PHE A 166 -5.32 2.52 6.88
C PHE A 166 -4.68 1.62 7.94
N GLU A 167 -4.32 0.39 7.61
CA GLU A 167 -3.57 -0.50 8.52
C GLU A 167 -2.06 -0.25 8.44
N VAL A 168 -1.58 0.29 7.32
CA VAL A 168 -0.16 0.56 7.08
C VAL A 168 0.24 1.95 7.60
N ASP A 169 -0.73 2.87 7.65
CA ASP A 169 -0.52 4.23 8.10
C ASP A 169 -1.36 4.54 9.35
N ASP A 170 -0.67 4.75 10.47
CA ASP A 170 -1.29 5.07 11.76
C ASP A 170 -1.61 6.56 11.91
N THR A 171 -1.51 7.38 10.85
CA THR A 171 -1.94 8.77 10.96
C THR A 171 -3.42 8.84 11.32
N ILE A 172 -3.74 9.65 12.33
CA ILE A 172 -5.09 9.82 12.86
C ILE A 172 -5.98 10.38 11.74
N THR A 173 -6.87 9.55 11.20
CA THR A 173 -7.82 9.91 10.13
C THR A 173 -9.10 10.56 10.66
N SER A 174 -9.46 10.29 11.92
CA SER A 174 -10.63 10.84 12.57
C SER A 174 -10.20 12.04 13.42
N GLN A 175 -10.22 13.23 12.81
CA GLN A 175 -10.28 14.48 13.56
C GLN A 175 -11.72 14.95 13.82
N GLY A 176 -12.72 14.19 13.37
CA GLY A 176 -14.14 14.50 13.54
C GLY A 176 -14.85 13.49 14.42
N ASP A 177 -15.97 13.91 15.02
CA ASP A 177 -16.91 13.03 15.70
C ASP A 177 -17.27 11.86 14.79
N PRO A 178 -17.43 10.64 15.35
CA PRO A 178 -17.87 9.49 14.55
C PRO A 178 -19.15 9.87 13.81
N PRO A 179 -19.32 9.42 12.54
CA PRO A 179 -20.51 9.72 11.78
C PRO A 179 -21.75 9.36 12.62
N PRO A 180 -22.78 10.22 12.67
CA PRO A 180 -24.00 9.93 13.40
C PRO A 180 -24.48 8.53 13.03
N GLN A 181 -24.63 7.67 14.04
CA GLN A 181 -25.02 6.29 13.80
C GLN A 181 -26.40 6.32 13.15
N GLU A 182 -26.48 5.91 11.88
CA GLU A 182 -27.75 5.77 11.20
C GLU A 182 -28.62 4.82 12.03
N PRO A 183 -29.92 5.12 12.24
CA PRO A 183 -30.79 4.23 12.98
C PRO A 183 -30.81 2.88 12.26
N GLU A 184 -30.39 1.84 12.95
CA GLU A 184 -30.36 0.48 12.41
C GLU A 184 -31.77 0.10 11.92
N ASP A 185 -31.92 -0.10 10.59
CA ASP A 185 -33.20 -0.52 10.01
C ASP A 185 -33.42 -2.01 10.26
N PHE A 186 -34.01 -2.29 11.42
CA PHE A 186 -34.36 -3.65 11.84
C PHE A 186 -35.68 -4.17 11.27
N GLY A 187 -36.39 -3.39 10.44
CA GLY A 187 -37.76 -3.71 10.03
C GLY A 187 -37.89 -5.08 9.35
N PRO A 188 -37.20 -5.31 8.23
CA PRO A 188 -37.29 -6.57 7.49
C PRO A 188 -36.74 -7.76 8.28
N THR A 189 -35.63 -7.58 8.98
CA THR A 189 -34.94 -8.66 9.71
C THR A 189 -35.76 -9.19 10.89
N ARG A 190 -36.48 -8.30 11.61
CA ARG A 190 -37.39 -8.72 12.69
C ARG A 190 -38.58 -9.52 12.18
N LEU A 191 -39.16 -9.14 11.05
CA LEU A 191 -40.33 -9.81 10.49
C LEU A 191 -40.01 -11.25 10.09
N VAL A 192 -38.87 -11.47 9.43
CA VAL A 192 -38.39 -12.82 9.09
C VAL A 192 -38.12 -13.65 10.36
N GLY A 193 -37.50 -13.03 11.38
CA GLY A 193 -37.26 -13.68 12.67
C GLY A 193 -38.54 -14.17 13.34
N TYR A 194 -39.58 -13.33 13.40
CA TYR A 194 -40.88 -13.74 13.96
C TYR A 194 -41.60 -14.78 13.11
N GLY A 195 -41.51 -14.69 11.77
CA GLY A 195 -42.07 -15.69 10.87
C GLY A 195 -41.43 -17.07 11.06
N PHE A 196 -40.10 -17.13 11.15
CA PHE A 196 -39.37 -18.37 11.43
C PHE A 196 -39.71 -18.93 12.81
N LEU A 197 -39.76 -18.08 13.83
CA LEU A 197 -40.11 -18.49 15.19
C LEU A 197 -41.53 -19.08 15.28
N ALA A 198 -42.50 -18.42 14.64
CA ALA A 198 -43.88 -18.90 14.57
C ALA A 198 -43.98 -20.24 13.85
N TRP A 199 -43.23 -20.41 12.75
CA TRP A 199 -43.17 -21.66 12.00
C TRP A 199 -42.61 -22.82 12.85
N VAL A 200 -41.53 -22.59 13.60
CA VAL A 200 -40.93 -23.60 14.50
C VAL A 200 -41.92 -24.02 15.58
N ILE A 201 -42.59 -23.06 16.23
CA ILE A 201 -43.60 -23.35 17.27
C ILE A 201 -44.75 -24.18 16.68
N LEU A 202 -45.26 -23.79 15.51
CA LEU A 202 -46.33 -24.51 14.82
C LEU A 202 -45.93 -25.95 14.48
N SER A 203 -44.68 -26.17 14.05
CA SER A 203 -44.14 -27.49 13.74
C SER A 203 -44.11 -28.43 14.96
N PHE A 204 -43.70 -27.92 16.12
CA PHE A 204 -43.71 -28.68 17.37
C PHE A 204 -45.15 -29.03 17.79
N VAL A 205 -46.05 -28.05 17.78
CA VAL A 205 -47.46 -28.28 18.15
C VAL A 205 -48.09 -29.33 17.23
N MET A 206 -47.92 -29.20 15.92
CA MET A 206 -48.43 -30.18 14.96
C MET A 206 -47.82 -31.57 15.15
N SER A 207 -46.52 -31.68 15.44
CA SER A 207 -45.89 -32.97 15.75
C SER A 207 -46.50 -33.62 16.99
N THR A 208 -46.74 -32.86 18.05
CA THR A 208 -47.35 -33.41 19.27
C THR A 208 -48.78 -33.89 19.06
N ILE A 209 -49.57 -33.17 18.26
CA ILE A 209 -50.95 -33.56 17.95
C ILE A 209 -50.96 -34.83 17.07
N LEU A 210 -50.17 -34.85 16.00
CA LEU A 210 -50.11 -35.99 15.09
C LEU A 210 -49.50 -37.26 15.72
N ASN A 211 -48.62 -37.12 16.72
CA ASN A 211 -48.03 -38.26 17.42
C ASN A 211 -48.93 -38.85 18.52
N ASN A 212 -49.91 -38.09 19.01
CA ASN A 212 -50.88 -38.55 20.03
C ASN A 212 -52.24 -38.95 19.43
N LEU A 213 -52.38 -38.90 18.10
CA LEU A 213 -53.54 -39.35 17.35
C LEU A 213 -53.31 -40.77 16.81
#